data_AF-A0A7C5VWM1-F1
#
_entry.id   AF-A0A7C5VWM1-F1
#
_cell.length_a   1.000
_cell.length_b   1.000
_cell.length_c   1.000
_cell.angle_alpha   90.00
_cell.angle_beta   90.00
_cell.angle_gamma   90.00
#
_symmetry.space_group_name_H-M   'P 1'
#
loop_
_entity.id
_entity.type
_entity.pdbx_description
1 polymer ?
#
loop_
_entity_poly.entity_id
_entity_poly.type
_entity_poly.pdbx_seq_one_letter_code
_entity_poly.pdbx_strand_id
1 'polypeptide(L)'
;MADVRVPVVAQLAHVEIYTPKPEESLWFFTKLLGMSVVHREGQSVYLRAFEDWFLWTLKLTEAPQAGLGHAAWRVSAPELLDEAAAKIEAAGLGLGWQESEYGAGRAYRFRMPDGHHMELVWDLEYYQAPEDQKSALKNRPQRRPLDGVPVRRLDHINCFVTDVETHEAFLREYLGF
;
A
#
# COMPACT_ATOMS: atom_id res chain seq x y z
N MET A 1 -26.56 -15.89 -17.73
CA MET A 1 -25.17 -15.97 -17.26
C MET A 1 -25.03 -14.90 -16.20
N ALA A 2 -24.68 -15.26 -14.96
CA ALA A 2 -24.40 -14.25 -13.95
C ALA A 2 -23.21 -13.42 -14.44
N ASP A 3 -23.40 -12.11 -14.54
CA ASP A 3 -22.36 -11.15 -14.88
C ASP A 3 -21.25 -11.28 -13.83
N VAL A 4 -20.09 -11.85 -14.20
CA VAL A 4 -18.97 -12.01 -13.29
C VAL A 4 -18.36 -10.63 -13.10
N ARG A 5 -18.87 -9.89 -12.11
CA ARG A 5 -18.31 -8.59 -11.74
C ARG A 5 -16.91 -8.82 -11.17
N VAL A 6 -15.91 -8.29 -11.87
CA VAL A 6 -14.54 -8.20 -11.36
C VAL A 6 -14.57 -7.33 -10.09
N PRO A 7 -13.99 -7.76 -8.96
CA PRO A 7 -13.89 -6.91 -7.77
C PRO A 7 -13.20 -5.59 -8.09
N VAL A 8 -13.63 -4.48 -7.49
CA VAL A 8 -13.05 -3.16 -7.79
C VAL A 8 -11.57 -3.13 -7.40
N VAL A 9 -11.26 -3.65 -6.21
CA VAL A 9 -9.90 -3.75 -5.68
C VAL A 9 -9.34 -5.16 -5.86
N ALA A 10 -8.09 -5.26 -6.30
CA ALA A 10 -7.37 -6.52 -6.43
C ALA A 10 -6.59 -6.89 -5.16
N GLN A 11 -5.92 -5.91 -4.55
CA GLN A 11 -5.08 -6.14 -3.36
C GLN A 11 -4.71 -4.83 -2.66
N LEU A 12 -4.28 -4.96 -1.39
CA LEU A 12 -3.53 -3.92 -0.71
C LEU A 12 -2.17 -3.76 -1.40
N ALA A 13 -1.88 -2.56 -1.89
CA ALA A 13 -0.67 -2.26 -2.66
C ALA A 13 0.49 -1.87 -1.74
N HIS A 14 0.25 -0.86 -0.90
CA HIS A 14 1.26 -0.34 0.01
C HIS A 14 0.61 0.42 1.18
N VAL A 15 1.40 0.68 2.22
CA VAL A 15 1.00 1.45 3.39
C VAL A 15 2.10 2.44 3.73
N GLU A 16 1.71 3.67 4.02
CA GLU A 16 2.56 4.64 4.71
C GLU A 16 2.27 4.62 6.21
N ILE A 17 3.33 4.55 7.02
CA ILE A 17 3.22 4.70 8.47
C ILE A 17 4.10 5.87 8.93
N TYR A 18 3.52 6.64 9.85
CA TYR A 18 4.22 7.70 10.55
C TYR A 18 4.92 7.17 11.80
N THR A 19 6.09 7.74 12.11
CA THR A 19 6.84 7.39 13.31
C THR A 19 7.58 8.58 13.92
N PRO A 20 7.56 8.74 15.26
CA PRO A 20 8.40 9.72 15.97
C PRO A 20 9.84 9.24 16.17
N LYS A 21 10.16 8.02 15.73
CA LYS A 21 11.45 7.34 15.92
C LYS A 21 11.90 6.70 14.60
N PRO A 22 12.23 7.50 13.58
CA PRO A 22 12.46 7.00 12.22
C PRO A 22 13.65 6.03 12.15
N GLU A 23 14.75 6.33 12.84
CA GLU A 23 15.95 5.48 12.87
C GLU A 23 15.66 4.12 13.53
N GLU A 24 15.00 4.10 14.70
CA GLU A 24 14.66 2.86 15.40
C GLU A 24 13.62 2.03 14.64
N SER A 25 12.64 2.70 14.01
CA SER A 25 11.63 2.02 13.19
C SER A 25 12.27 1.42 11.94
N LEU A 26 13.18 2.14 11.30
CA LEU A 26 13.90 1.63 10.15
C LEU A 26 14.80 0.45 10.51
N TRP A 27 15.50 0.54 11.66
CA TRP A 27 16.27 -0.59 12.20
C TRP A 27 15.37 -1.80 12.42
N PHE A 28 14.16 -1.62 12.97
CA PHE A 28 13.22 -2.72 13.19
C PHE A 28 12.86 -3.43 11.87
N PHE A 29 12.41 -2.69 10.85
CA PHE A 29 11.99 -3.28 9.58
C PHE A 29 13.15 -3.91 8.80
N THR A 30 14.35 -3.35 8.88
CA THR A 30 15.50 -3.85 8.12
C THR A 30 16.26 -4.96 8.86
N LYS A 31 16.54 -4.81 10.16
CA LYS A 31 17.40 -5.72 10.93
C LYS A 31 16.64 -6.87 11.56
N LEU A 32 15.39 -6.67 11.96
CA LEU A 32 14.57 -7.74 12.53
C LEU A 32 13.70 -8.39 11.46
N LEU A 33 13.04 -7.59 10.62
CA LEU A 33 12.11 -8.09 9.61
C LEU A 33 12.73 -8.25 8.21
N GLY A 34 14.03 -7.98 8.06
CA GLY A 34 14.77 -8.26 6.83
C GLY A 34 14.24 -7.54 5.59
N MET A 35 13.54 -6.42 5.73
CA MET A 35 13.05 -5.64 4.58
C MET A 35 14.19 -4.88 3.91
N SER A 36 14.09 -4.70 2.60
CA SER A 36 15.08 -3.96 1.80
C SER A 36 14.63 -2.51 1.60
N VAL A 37 15.53 -1.56 1.83
CA VAL A 37 15.31 -0.16 1.44
C VAL A 37 15.53 -0.03 -0.06
N VAL A 38 14.56 0.52 -0.78
CA VAL A 38 14.65 0.77 -2.23
C VAL A 38 14.82 2.24 -2.56
N HIS A 39 14.35 3.14 -1.68
CA HIS A 39 14.42 4.57 -1.90
C HIS A 39 14.35 5.35 -0.60
N ARG A 40 14.85 6.59 -0.66
CA ARG A 40 14.80 7.58 0.41
C ARG A 40 14.54 8.94 -0.22
N GLU A 41 13.57 9.64 0.32
CA GLU A 41 13.20 10.97 -0.16
C GLU A 41 12.67 11.80 1.01
N GLY A 42 13.24 12.99 1.20
CA GLY A 42 12.89 13.85 2.32
C GLY A 42 12.97 13.11 3.66
N GLN A 43 11.85 13.08 4.38
CA GLN A 43 11.69 12.41 5.67
C GLN A 43 11.17 10.97 5.57
N SER A 44 11.15 10.40 4.37
CA SER A 44 10.55 9.09 4.09
C SER A 44 11.56 8.06 3.60
N VAL A 45 11.35 6.81 3.99
CA VAL A 45 12.10 5.64 3.51
C VAL A 45 11.11 4.62 2.95
N TYR A 46 11.39 4.13 1.75
CA TYR A 46 10.56 3.15 1.06
C TYR A 46 11.19 1.77 1.16
N LEU A 47 10.40 0.81 1.61
CA LEU A 47 10.82 -0.55 1.89
C LEU A 47 9.96 -1.58 1.16
N ARG A 48 10.57 -2.72 0.87
CA ARG A 48 9.88 -3.91 0.36
C ARG A 48 10.34 -5.17 1.08
N ALA A 49 9.44 -6.13 1.18
CA ALA A 49 9.76 -7.51 1.51
C ALA A 49 10.19 -8.28 0.26
N PHE A 50 10.78 -9.46 0.44
CA PHE A 50 11.46 -10.14 -0.67
C PHE A 50 10.51 -10.79 -1.69
N GLU A 51 9.26 -11.07 -1.32
CA GLU A 51 8.21 -11.57 -2.21
C GLU A 51 7.20 -10.49 -2.63
N ASP A 52 7.40 -9.22 -2.25
CA ASP A 52 6.59 -8.13 -2.80
C ASP A 52 6.94 -7.92 -4.28
N TRP A 53 5.89 -7.86 -5.11
CA TRP A 53 6.03 -7.69 -6.57
C TRP A 53 6.31 -6.25 -6.98
N PHE A 54 5.74 -5.28 -6.27
CA PHE A 54 5.95 -3.87 -6.56
C PHE A 54 7.22 -3.34 -5.91
N LEU A 55 7.64 -2.17 -6.38
CA LEU A 55 8.87 -1.51 -5.98
C LEU A 55 8.96 -1.29 -4.46
N TRP A 56 7.84 -0.96 -3.82
CA TRP A 56 7.73 -0.86 -2.36
C TRP A 56 6.31 -1.18 -1.91
N THR A 57 6.19 -1.58 -0.64
CA THR A 57 4.91 -1.88 0.03
C THR A 57 4.79 -1.22 1.38
N LEU A 58 5.89 -0.68 1.90
CA LEU A 58 5.93 0.08 3.14
C LEU A 58 6.68 1.39 2.92
N LYS A 59 6.04 2.51 3.22
CA LYS A 59 6.68 3.81 3.35
C LYS A 59 6.72 4.17 4.83
N LEU A 60 7.91 4.49 5.32
CA LEU A 60 8.13 4.91 6.70
C LEU A 60 8.49 6.39 6.71
N THR A 61 7.66 7.22 7.34
CA THR A 61 7.81 8.68 7.31
C THR A 61 7.94 9.23 8.73
N GLU A 62 8.93 10.08 8.95
CA GLU A 62 9.12 10.77 10.24
C GLU A 62 7.94 11.71 10.51
N ALA A 63 7.34 11.61 11.69
CA ALA A 63 6.32 12.55 12.16
C ALA A 63 6.30 12.63 13.69
N PRO A 64 5.77 13.71 14.31
CA PRO A 64 5.71 13.85 15.76
C PRO A 64 4.91 12.76 16.50
N GLN A 65 4.01 12.07 15.80
CA GLN A 65 3.16 11.01 16.35
C GLN A 65 3.16 9.80 15.42
N ALA A 66 3.04 8.60 16.00
CA ALA A 66 2.87 7.39 15.24
C ALA A 66 1.44 7.28 14.70
N GLY A 67 1.26 6.68 13.53
CA GLY A 67 -0.06 6.49 12.94
C GLY A 67 0.00 5.99 11.50
N LEU A 68 -1.19 5.76 10.94
CA LEU A 68 -1.34 5.50 9.52
C LEU A 68 -1.18 6.83 8.76
N GLY A 69 -0.27 6.86 7.78
CA GLY A 69 -0.24 7.92 6.78
C GLY A 69 -1.36 7.72 5.78
N HIS A 70 -1.29 6.63 5.02
CA HIS A 70 -2.37 6.17 4.16
C HIS A 70 -2.22 4.67 3.86
N ALA A 71 -3.30 4.04 3.39
CA ALA A 71 -3.24 2.70 2.78
C ALA A 71 -3.76 2.75 1.35
N ALA A 72 -2.97 2.22 0.42
CA ALA A 72 -3.30 2.21 -1.00
C ALA A 72 -3.76 0.84 -1.46
N TRP A 73 -4.81 0.84 -2.26
CA TRP A 73 -5.45 -0.33 -2.83
C TRP A 73 -5.28 -0.31 -4.33
N ARG A 74 -4.71 -1.38 -4.89
CA ARG A 74 -4.60 -1.51 -6.33
C ARG A 74 -5.94 -1.93 -6.90
N VAL A 75 -6.50 -1.16 -7.84
CA VAL A 75 -7.72 -1.57 -8.56
C VAL A 75 -7.44 -2.76 -9.48
N SER A 76 -8.48 -3.53 -9.81
CA SER A 76 -8.33 -4.75 -10.62
C SER A 76 -8.11 -4.50 -12.11
N ALA A 77 -8.50 -3.33 -12.61
CA ALA A 77 -8.32 -2.90 -13.99
C ALA A 77 -8.19 -1.37 -14.05
N PRO A 78 -7.47 -0.80 -15.04
CA PRO A 78 -7.22 0.64 -15.11
C PRO A 78 -8.50 1.46 -15.21
N GLU A 79 -9.49 0.98 -15.95
CA GLU A 79 -10.81 1.63 -16.11
C GLU A 79 -11.56 1.78 -14.77
N LEU A 80 -11.34 0.88 -13.81
CA LEU A 80 -12.00 0.92 -12.51
C LEU A 80 -11.48 2.04 -11.61
N LEU A 81 -10.29 2.59 -11.88
CA LEU A 81 -9.71 3.66 -11.09
C LEU A 81 -10.57 4.93 -11.18
N ASP A 82 -10.88 5.39 -12.39
CA ASP A 82 -11.67 6.59 -12.60
C ASP A 82 -13.13 6.39 -12.17
N GLU A 83 -13.71 5.19 -12.41
CA GLU A 83 -15.08 4.87 -11.99
C GLU A 83 -15.25 4.88 -10.47
N ALA A 84 -14.33 4.20 -9.74
CA ALA A 84 -14.37 4.16 -8.28
C ALA A 84 -14.09 5.54 -7.68
N ALA A 85 -13.13 6.29 -8.22
CA ALA A 85 -12.84 7.66 -7.82
C ALA A 85 -14.08 8.56 -7.97
N ALA A 86 -14.77 8.52 -9.11
CA ALA A 86 -15.98 9.31 -9.35
C ALA A 86 -17.11 8.96 -8.37
N LYS A 87 -17.29 7.67 -8.05
CA LYS A 87 -18.28 7.22 -7.08
C LYS A 87 -17.98 7.74 -5.66
N ILE A 88 -16.72 7.68 -5.25
CA ILE A 88 -16.27 8.16 -3.93
C ILE A 88 -16.36 9.70 -3.84
N GLU A 89 -15.99 10.41 -4.90
CA GLU A 89 -16.14 11.86 -5.01
C GLU A 89 -17.61 12.29 -4.85
N ALA A 90 -18.52 11.61 -5.57
CA ALA A 90 -19.95 11.89 -5.51
C ALA A 90 -20.56 11.65 -4.12
N ALA A 91 -19.94 10.79 -3.30
CA ALA A 91 -20.32 10.55 -1.91
C ALA A 91 -19.75 11.59 -0.93
N GLY A 92 -18.92 12.53 -1.39
CA GLY A 92 -18.30 13.57 -0.55
C GLY A 92 -17.15 13.07 0.33
N LEU A 93 -16.60 11.90 0.01
CA LEU A 93 -15.50 11.27 0.76
C LEU A 93 -14.12 11.49 0.10
N GLY A 94 -14.12 12.12 -1.08
CA GLY A 94 -12.94 12.43 -1.88
C GLY A 94 -11.99 13.43 -1.22
N LEU A 95 -10.69 13.19 -1.39
CA LEU A 95 -9.61 14.14 -1.14
C LEU A 95 -8.94 14.61 -2.44
N GLY A 96 -9.36 14.05 -3.58
CA GLY A 96 -8.90 14.41 -4.91
C GLY A 96 -7.73 13.57 -5.42
N TRP A 97 -7.40 13.80 -6.69
CA TRP A 97 -6.29 13.17 -7.38
C TRP A 97 -4.95 13.64 -6.84
N GLN A 98 -4.03 12.70 -6.67
CA GLN A 98 -2.64 12.93 -6.36
C GLN A 98 -1.79 12.59 -7.58
N GLU A 99 -0.75 13.41 -7.78
CA GLU A 99 0.30 13.13 -8.74
C GLU A 99 1.13 11.90 -8.29
N SER A 100 1.94 11.37 -9.21
CA SER A 100 2.74 10.16 -8.99
C SER A 100 3.67 10.27 -7.77
N GLU A 101 3.77 9.18 -7.00
CA GLU A 101 4.80 8.95 -5.98
C GLU A 101 5.90 8.04 -6.57
N TYR A 102 7.04 7.90 -5.89
CA TYR A 102 8.14 7.04 -6.34
C TYR A 102 7.66 5.63 -6.70
N GLY A 103 7.66 5.23 -7.98
CA GLY A 103 7.19 3.92 -8.42
C GLY A 103 5.68 3.67 -8.35
N ALA A 104 4.87 4.69 -8.07
CA ALA A 104 3.41 4.65 -8.12
C ALA A 104 2.88 5.79 -9.01
N GLY A 105 1.97 5.45 -9.93
CA GLY A 105 1.38 6.43 -10.84
C GLY A 105 0.34 7.33 -10.18
N ARG A 106 -0.54 7.93 -10.98
CA ARG A 106 -1.65 8.73 -10.45
C ARG A 106 -2.51 7.91 -9.51
N ALA A 107 -2.98 8.56 -8.45
CA ALA A 107 -3.80 7.91 -7.45
C ALA A 107 -4.93 8.83 -6.98
N TYR A 108 -6.03 8.25 -6.51
CA TYR A 108 -7.16 9.01 -5.97
C TYR A 108 -7.26 8.78 -4.46
N ARG A 109 -7.13 9.87 -3.69
CA ARG A 109 -7.20 9.82 -2.22
C ARG A 109 -8.59 10.10 -1.72
N PHE A 110 -8.95 9.45 -0.63
CA PHE A 110 -10.24 9.58 0.02
C PHE A 110 -10.14 9.23 1.51
N ARG A 111 -11.21 9.50 2.26
CA ARG A 111 -11.33 9.12 3.67
C ARG A 111 -12.36 8.02 3.84
N MET A 112 -12.03 7.03 4.67
CA MET A 112 -13.06 6.21 5.31
C MET A 112 -13.90 7.06 6.27
N PRO A 113 -15.10 6.62 6.68
CA PRO A 113 -16.00 7.38 7.56
C PRO A 113 -15.36 7.98 8.84
N ASP A 114 -14.37 7.31 9.44
CA ASP A 114 -13.65 7.73 10.66
C ASP A 114 -12.35 8.49 10.34
N GLY A 115 -12.13 8.83 9.07
CA GLY A 115 -11.04 9.69 8.64
C GLY A 115 -9.73 8.98 8.28
N HIS A 116 -9.67 7.63 8.29
CA HIS A 116 -8.50 6.90 7.77
C HIS A 116 -8.28 7.27 6.30
N HIS A 117 -7.05 7.68 5.95
CA HIS A 117 -6.70 8.02 4.57
C HIS A 117 -6.48 6.75 3.77
N MET A 118 -7.20 6.66 2.67
CA MET A 118 -7.13 5.57 1.72
C MET A 118 -6.80 6.11 0.35
N GLU A 119 -6.25 5.24 -0.49
CA GLU A 119 -5.85 5.59 -1.84
C GLU A 119 -6.23 4.48 -2.82
N LEU A 120 -6.70 4.84 -4.02
CA LEU A 120 -6.87 3.94 -5.15
C LEU A 120 -5.79 4.23 -6.19
N VAL A 121 -5.14 3.17 -6.68
CA VAL A 121 -4.06 3.25 -7.67
C VAL A 121 -4.15 2.07 -8.65
N TRP A 122 -3.63 2.25 -9.87
CA TRP A 122 -3.50 1.16 -10.85
C TRP A 122 -2.04 0.89 -11.22
N ASP A 123 -1.34 1.96 -11.63
CA ASP A 123 0.01 1.92 -12.12
C ASP A 123 1.01 1.81 -10.97
N LEU A 124 1.62 0.64 -10.83
CA LEU A 124 2.66 0.37 -9.84
C LEU A 124 3.85 -0.27 -10.56
N GLU A 125 5.04 0.26 -10.29
CA GLU A 125 6.27 -0.27 -10.86
C GLU A 125 6.60 -1.64 -10.25
N TYR A 126 6.90 -2.62 -11.10
CA TYR A 126 7.36 -3.92 -10.66
C TYR A 126 8.83 -3.87 -10.28
N TYR A 127 9.15 -4.41 -9.10
CA TYR A 127 10.53 -4.48 -8.64
C TYR A 127 11.40 -5.35 -9.55
N GLN A 128 12.54 -4.82 -9.96
CA GLN A 128 13.57 -5.57 -10.68
C GLN A 128 14.77 -5.79 -9.76
N ALA A 129 14.92 -7.01 -9.26
CA ALA A 129 16.05 -7.34 -8.40
C ALA A 129 17.38 -7.23 -9.18
N PRO A 130 18.43 -6.63 -8.58
CA PRO A 130 19.78 -6.68 -9.15
C PRO A 130 20.27 -8.13 -9.21
N GLU A 131 21.22 -8.40 -10.09
CA GLU A 131 21.65 -9.77 -10.43
C GLU A 131 22.04 -10.60 -9.21
N ASP A 132 22.76 -9.99 -8.26
CA ASP A 132 23.22 -10.63 -7.02
C ASP A 132 22.08 -10.93 -6.03
N GLN A 133 20.89 -10.37 -6.23
CA GLN A 133 19.71 -10.53 -5.37
C GLN A 133 18.57 -11.28 -6.06
N LYS A 134 18.73 -11.71 -7.31
CA LYS A 134 17.71 -12.51 -8.00
C LYS A 134 17.47 -13.85 -7.29
N SER A 135 16.21 -14.26 -7.23
CA SER A 135 15.87 -15.60 -6.74
C SER A 135 16.03 -16.65 -7.83
N ALA A 136 16.44 -17.87 -7.45
CA ALA A 136 16.31 -19.03 -8.32
C ALA A 136 14.84 -19.44 -8.55
N LEU A 137 13.92 -19.00 -7.68
CA LEU A 137 12.48 -19.25 -7.81
C LEU A 137 11.86 -18.16 -8.68
N LYS A 138 11.29 -18.54 -9.83
CA LYS A 138 10.69 -17.59 -10.81
C LYS A 138 9.50 -16.80 -10.25
N ASN A 139 8.81 -17.33 -9.25
CA ASN A 139 7.68 -16.70 -8.58
C ASN A 139 8.09 -15.85 -7.36
N ARG A 140 9.37 -15.54 -7.22
CA ARG A 140 9.92 -14.76 -6.12
C ARG A 140 10.81 -13.63 -6.68
N PRO A 141 10.38 -12.36 -6.58
CA PRO A 141 11.11 -11.22 -7.13
C PRO A 141 12.55 -11.08 -6.62
N GLN A 142 12.79 -11.34 -5.34
CA GLN A 142 14.12 -11.20 -4.71
C GLN A 142 14.44 -12.44 -3.87
N ARG A 143 15.70 -12.88 -3.86
CA ARG A 143 16.15 -13.94 -2.93
C ARG A 143 15.87 -13.51 -1.49
N ARG A 144 15.53 -14.48 -0.64
CA ARG A 144 15.28 -14.22 0.78
C ARG A 144 16.53 -13.63 1.43
N PRO A 145 16.44 -12.47 2.11
CA PRO A 145 17.54 -11.89 2.86
C PRO A 145 18.05 -12.81 3.98
N LEU A 146 19.24 -12.50 4.49
CA LEU A 146 19.87 -13.25 5.58
C LEU A 146 19.82 -12.51 6.93
N ASP A 147 19.40 -11.25 6.93
CA ASP A 147 19.21 -10.45 8.14
C ASP A 147 17.88 -10.81 8.84
N GLY A 148 17.95 -11.05 10.16
CA GLY A 148 16.78 -11.23 11.02
C GLY A 148 15.88 -12.41 10.64
N VAL A 149 14.57 -12.19 10.73
CA VAL A 149 13.50 -13.09 10.26
C VAL A 149 12.75 -12.38 9.12
N PRO A 150 13.25 -12.47 7.87
CA PRO A 150 12.68 -11.76 6.74
C PRO A 150 11.20 -12.06 6.52
N VAL A 151 10.40 -10.99 6.50
CA VAL A 151 8.98 -11.08 6.11
C VAL A 151 8.86 -11.29 4.60
N ARG A 152 7.79 -11.95 4.17
CA ARG A 152 7.59 -12.31 2.75
C ARG A 152 7.01 -11.16 1.95
N ARG A 153 5.92 -10.56 2.45
CA ARG A 153 5.13 -9.54 1.76
C ARG A 153 4.25 -8.78 2.75
N LEU A 154 3.73 -7.64 2.29
CA LEU A 154 2.55 -7.04 2.91
C LEU A 154 1.35 -8.01 2.84
N ASP A 155 0.52 -8.01 3.87
CA ASP A 155 -0.60 -8.96 3.98
C ASP A 155 -1.95 -8.26 4.14
N HIS A 156 -2.16 -7.56 5.25
CA HIS A 156 -3.39 -6.82 5.51
C HIS A 156 -3.13 -5.64 6.46
N ILE A 157 -4.13 -4.80 6.62
CA ILE A 157 -4.22 -3.79 7.67
C ILE A 157 -5.43 -4.09 8.57
N ASN A 158 -5.39 -3.56 9.79
CA ASN A 158 -6.54 -3.52 10.68
C ASN A 158 -6.73 -2.07 11.15
N CYS A 159 -7.93 -1.55 10.97
CA CYS A 159 -8.28 -0.17 11.30
C CYS A 159 -9.20 -0.16 12.54
N PHE A 160 -8.82 0.63 13.54
CA PHE A 160 -9.67 0.88 14.69
C PHE A 160 -10.76 1.87 14.33
N VAL A 161 -12.00 1.48 14.56
CA VAL A 161 -13.17 2.24 14.14
C VAL A 161 -14.21 2.34 15.23
N THR A 162 -15.02 3.40 15.18
CA THR A 162 -16.09 3.66 16.15
C THR A 162 -17.36 2.86 15.86
N ASP A 163 -17.65 2.61 14.58
CA ASP A 163 -18.79 1.81 14.12
C ASP A 163 -18.38 0.88 12.98
N VAL A 164 -18.29 -0.42 13.29
CA VAL A 164 -17.85 -1.45 12.34
C VAL A 164 -18.84 -1.62 11.18
N GLU A 165 -20.14 -1.47 11.42
CA GLU A 165 -21.16 -1.70 10.38
C GLU A 165 -21.09 -0.64 9.29
N THR A 166 -20.90 0.62 9.67
CA THR A 166 -20.72 1.73 8.72
C THR A 166 -19.48 1.52 7.85
N HIS A 167 -18.38 1.01 8.41
CA HIS A 167 -17.16 0.75 7.63
C HIS A 167 -17.25 -0.49 6.75
N GLU A 168 -17.88 -1.56 7.22
CA GLU A 168 -18.16 -2.74 6.39
C GLU A 168 -19.01 -2.35 5.18
N ALA A 169 -20.08 -1.59 5.40
CA ALA A 169 -20.94 -1.10 4.33
C ALA A 169 -20.17 -0.24 3.33
N PHE A 170 -19.30 0.65 3.81
CA PHE A 170 -18.43 1.46 2.97
C PHE A 170 -17.50 0.60 2.10
N LEU A 171 -16.77 -0.35 2.70
CA LEU A 171 -15.84 -1.22 1.96
C LEU A 171 -16.56 -2.03 0.88
N ARG A 172 -17.71 -2.61 1.22
CA ARG A 172 -18.55 -3.36 0.27
C ARG A 172 -19.07 -2.48 -0.86
N GLU A 173 -19.60 -1.30 -0.52
CA GLU A 173 -20.25 -0.43 -1.50
C GLU A 173 -19.25 0.23 -2.46
N TYR A 174 -18.14 0.77 -1.96
CA TYR A 174 -17.22 1.60 -2.74
C TYR A 174 -16.01 0.84 -3.26
N LEU A 175 -15.55 -0.19 -2.54
CA LEU A 175 -14.34 -0.94 -2.88
C LEU A 175 -14.62 -2.39 -3.32
N GLY A 176 -15.87 -2.86 -3.20
CA GLY A 176 -16.30 -4.16 -3.69
C GLY A 176 -15.70 -5.36 -2.94
N PHE A 177 -15.48 -5.21 -1.63
CA PHE A 177 -15.10 -6.28 -0.72
C PHE A 177 -16.26 -7.27 -0.48
#